data_AF-A0A6P1VVG7-F1
#
_entry.id   AF-A0A6P1VVG7-F1
#
_cell.length_a   1.000
_cell.length_b   1.000
_cell.length_c   1.000
_cell.angle_alpha   90.00
_cell.angle_beta   90.00
_cell.angle_gamma   90.00
#
_symmetry.space_group_name_H-M   'P 1'
#
loop_
_entity.id
_entity.type
_entity.pdbx_description
1 polymer ?
#
loop_
_entity_poly.entity_id
_entity_poly.type
_entity_poly.pdbx_seq_one_letter_code
_entity_poly.pdbx_strand_id
1 'polypeptide(L)' 'MTLLPLSRLLEKLPARQFMRVHRSYIVALSRIDSIERNRIHIGQVTLPIGEI' A
#
# COMPACT_ATOMS: atom_id res chain seq x y z
N MET A 1 21.51 11.95 0.91
CA MET A 1 20.50 10.87 0.98
C MET A 1 19.13 11.52 0.86
N THR A 2 18.52 11.52 -0.32
CA THR A 2 17.19 12.14 -0.55
C THR A 2 16.08 11.22 -0.02
N LEU A 3 15.42 11.64 1.06
CA LEU A 3 14.19 11.00 1.53
C LEU A 3 13.04 11.47 0.65
N LEU A 4 12.62 10.66 -0.33
CA LEU A 4 11.39 10.97 -1.07
C LEU A 4 10.17 10.64 -0.18
N PRO A 5 9.26 11.59 0.05
CA PRO A 5 8.04 11.32 0.80
C PRO A 5 7.16 10.34 0.04
N LEU A 6 6.62 9.34 0.74
CA LEU A 6 5.68 8.36 0.16
C LEU A 6 4.46 9.05 -0.48
N SER A 7 4.06 10.20 0.06
CA SER A 7 2.98 11.04 -0.49
C SER A 7 3.28 11.54 -1.92
N ARG A 8 4.53 11.93 -2.22
CA ARG A 8 4.92 12.34 -3.59
C ARG A 8 4.92 11.18 -4.57
N LEU A 9 5.16 9.97 -4.08
CA LEU A 9 5.06 8.77 -4.90
C LEU A 9 3.59 8.47 -5.24
N LEU A 10 2.70 8.64 -4.27
CA LEU A 10 1.24 8.52 -4.45
C LEU A 10 0.69 9.46 -5.52
N GLU A 11 1.14 10.72 -5.55
CA GLU A 11 0.72 11.69 -6.57
C GLU A 11 1.12 11.29 -8.00
N LYS A 12 2.19 10.51 -8.14
CA LYS A 12 2.65 9.99 -9.44
C LYS A 12 2.00 8.66 -9.82
N LEU A 13 1.30 8.01 -8.89
CA LEU A 13 0.69 6.71 -9.09
C LEU A 13 -0.81 6.84 -9.39
N PRO A 14 -1.38 5.97 -10.24
CA PRO A 14 -2.82 5.94 -10.47
C PRO A 14 -3.56 5.59 -9.17
N ALA A 15 -4.27 6.56 -8.57
CA ALA A 15 -5.00 6.38 -7.31
C ALA A 15 -6.07 5.27 -7.35
N ARG A 16 -6.53 4.88 -8.55
CA ARG A 16 -7.47 3.75 -8.74
C ARG A 16 -6.79 2.38 -8.69
N GLN A 17 -5.47 2.33 -8.86
CA GLN A 17 -4.69 1.10 -8.87
C GLN A 17 -3.83 0.95 -7.61
N PHE A 18 -3.50 2.06 -6.95
CA PHE A 18 -2.65 2.07 -5.77
C PHE A 18 -3.39 2.70 -4.60
N MET A 19 -3.31 2.03 -3.45
CA MET A 19 -3.93 2.50 -2.22
C MET A 19 -2.91 2.49 -1.09
N ARG A 20 -2.93 3.53 -0.26
CA ARG A 20 -2.15 3.58 0.97
C ARG A 20 -2.84 2.77 2.05
N VAL A 21 -2.12 1.84 2.66
CA VAL A 21 -2.68 0.91 3.67
C VAL A 21 -2.07 1.11 5.05
N HIS A 22 -0.96 1.84 5.11
CA HIS A 22 -0.24 2.22 6.32
C HIS A 22 0.49 3.55 6.09
N ARG A 23 0.93 4.24 7.14
CA ARG A 23 1.74 5.47 7.00
C ARG A 23 3.05 5.28 6.20
N SER A 24 3.53 4.05 6.04
CA SER A 24 4.77 3.73 5.33
C SER A 24 4.58 2.84 4.10
N TYR A 25 3.35 2.39 3.79
CA TYR A 25 3.12 1.40 2.73
C TYR A 25 1.99 1.80 1.78
N ILE A 26 2.27 1.64 0.49
CA ILE A 26 1.30 1.72 -0.62
C ILE A 26 1.25 0.33 -1.27
N VAL A 27 0.05 -0.17 -1.54
CA VAL A 27 -0.16 -1.44 -2.22
C VAL A 27 -0.88 -1.24 -3.54
N ALA A 28 -0.62 -2.11 -4.50
CA ALA A 28 -1.38 -2.17 -5.75
C ALA A 28 -2.63 -3.02 -5.53
N LEU A 29 -3.81 -2.42 -5.69
CA LEU A 29 -5.12 -3.07 -5.57
C LEU A 29 -5.26 -4.26 -6.53
N SER A 30 -4.64 -4.18 -7.72
CA SER A 30 -4.66 -5.25 -8.73
C SER A 30 -3.86 -6.50 -8.35
N ARG A 31 -3.03 -6.43 -7.31
CA ARG A 31 -2.18 -7.54 -6.84
C ARG A 31 -2.64 -8.08 -5.48
N ILE A 32 -3.74 -7.57 -4.95
CA ILE A 32 -4.29 -8.07 -3.69
C ILE A 32 -5.00 -9.39 -3.97
N ASP A 33 -4.54 -10.45 -3.33
CA ASP A 33 -5.19 -11.76 -3.42
C ASP A 33 -6.35 -11.86 -2.43
N SER A 34 -6.14 -11.40 -1.19
CA SER A 34 -7.20 -11.34 -0.19
C SER A 34 -6.95 -10.24 0.86
N ILE A 35 -8.03 -9.78 1.49
CA ILE A 35 -8.01 -8.81 2.58
C ILE A 35 -8.66 -9.45 3.81
N GLU A 36 -7.90 -9.64 4.87
CA GLU A 36 -8.36 -10.22 6.14
C GLU A 36 -8.35 -9.16 7.24
N ARG A 37 -9.54 -8.62 7.59
CA ARG A 37 -9.80 -7.65 8.68
C ARG A 37 -8.83 -6.44 8.69
N ASN A 38 -7.58 -6.64 9.12
CA ASN A 38 -6.51 -5.64 9.21
C ASN A 38 -5.21 -6.10 8.51
N ARG A 39 -5.26 -7.05 7.57
CA ARG A 39 -4.11 -7.60 6.85
C ARG A 39 -4.45 -7.80 5.38
N ILE A 40 -3.48 -7.54 4.50
CA ILE A 40 -3.59 -7.75 3.06
C ILE A 40 -2.63 -8.85 2.67
N HIS A 41 -3.12 -9.84 1.95
CA HIS A 41 -2.32 -10.90 1.37
C HIS A 41 -2.04 -10.59 -0.11
N ILE A 42 -0.76 -10.57 -0.45
CA ILE A 42 -0.23 -10.35 -1.79
C ILE A 42 0.77 -11.48 -2.06
N GLY A 43 0.31 -12.52 -2.74
CA GLY A 43 1.01 -13.77 -2.96
C GLY A 43 1.46 -14.40 -1.64
N GLN A 44 2.77 -14.39 -1.43
CA GLN A 44 3.42 -14.93 -0.23
C GLN A 44 3.64 -13.86 0.86
N VAL A 45 3.32 -12.60 0.59
CA VAL A 45 3.58 -11.47 1.48
C VAL A 45 2.29 -11.05 2.16
N THR A 46 2.34 -10.84 3.47
CA THR A 46 1.22 -10.30 4.24
C THR A 46 1.58 -8.93 4.81
N LEU A 47 0.81 -7.90 4.45
CA LEU A 47 1.00 -6.53 4.90
C LEU A 47 -0.07 -6.16 5.94
N PRO A 48 0.30 -5.59 7.09
CA PRO A 48 -0.67 -5.07 8.04
C PRO A 48 -1.30 -3.77 7.53
N ILE A 49 -2.61 -3.64 7.73
CA ILE A 49 -3.38 -2.41 7.62
C ILE A 49 -3.47 -1.84 9.04
N GLY A 50 -2.80 -0.72 9.30
CA GLY A 50 -2.65 -0.16 10.65
C GLY A 50 -2.24 1.31 10.61
N GLU A 51 -2.38 1.99 11.75
CA GLU A 51 -2.63 3.44 11.87
C GLU A 51 -1.89 4.35 10.87
N ILE A 52 -2.72 5.07 10.10
CA ILE A 52 -2.40 6.27 9.30
C ILE A 52 -2.16 7.44 10.25
#